data_AF-A0A7W7MMP6-F1
#
_entry.id   AF-A0A7W7MMP6-F1
#
_cell.length_a   1.000
_cell.length_b   1.000
_cell.length_c   1.000
_cell.angle_alpha   90.00
_cell.angle_beta   90.00
_cell.angle_gamma   90.00
#
_symmetry.space_group_name_H-M   'P 1'
#
loop_
_entity.id
_entity.type
_entity.pdbx_description
1 polymer ?
#
loop_
_entity_poly.entity_id
_entity_poly.type
_entity_poly.pdbx_seq_one_letter_code
_entity_poly.pdbx_strand_id
1 'polypeptide(L)'
;MPPSDGWYLVGPFIAVALVGFLAAVFWRMGLQWNQVGENPPRELCEGRETYEGLAIFGETEDYGLLCPAAATFDPGIAVEIRGLLAAAGIRSTSAARPDGRLMVLVFPEEVDEARRLVGGSPAL
;
A
#
# COMPACT_ATOMS: atom_id res chain seq x y z
N MET A 1 25.14 41.50 -43.92
CA MET A 1 24.87 40.68 -42.72
C MET A 1 23.37 40.44 -42.69
N PRO A 2 22.87 39.20 -42.79
CA PRO A 2 21.43 38.98 -42.66
C PRO A 2 21.04 39.28 -41.21
N PRO A 3 19.93 40.00 -40.97
CA PRO A 3 19.41 40.16 -39.63
C PRO A 3 19.07 38.77 -39.08
N SER A 4 19.68 38.41 -37.95
CA SER A 4 19.35 37.19 -37.23
C SER A 4 17.98 37.38 -36.60
N ASP A 5 16.94 37.10 -37.38
CA ASP A 5 15.55 37.16 -36.94
C ASP A 5 15.38 36.21 -35.76
N GLY A 6 15.00 36.75 -34.60
CA GLY A 6 14.78 36.04 -33.34
C GLY A 6 13.63 35.02 -33.37
N TRP A 7 13.20 34.63 -34.57
CA TRP A 7 12.15 33.67 -34.88
C TRP A 7 12.42 32.27 -34.33
N TYR A 8 13.69 31.89 -34.17
CA TYR A 8 14.08 30.61 -33.58
C TYR A 8 13.84 30.53 -32.07
N LEU A 9 13.74 31.67 -31.37
CA LEU A 9 13.42 31.71 -29.95
C LEU A 9 11.91 31.65 -29.71
N VAL A 10 11.10 32.04 -30.70
CA VAL A 10 9.64 32.02 -30.61
C VAL A 10 9.13 30.61 -30.33
N GLY A 11 9.72 29.57 -30.95
CA GLY A 11 9.35 28.17 -30.71
C GLY A 11 9.49 27.74 -29.24
N PRO A 12 10.69 27.83 -28.64
CA PRO A 12 10.91 27.50 -27.23
C PRO A 12 10.03 28.31 -26.25
N PHE A 13 9.85 29.61 -26.49
CA PHE A 13 9.00 30.44 -25.63
C PHE A 13 7.53 30.00 -25.66
N ILE A 14 7.00 29.65 -26.84
CA ILE A 14 5.65 29.09 -26.97
C ILE A 14 5.54 27.75 -26.24
N ALA A 15 6.55 26.88 -26.35
CA ALA A 15 6.55 25.60 -25.68
C ALA A 15 6.48 25.75 -24.14
N VAL A 16 7.32 26.62 -23.56
CA VAL A 16 7.32 26.89 -22.12
C VAL A 16 5.99 27.50 -21.67
N ALA A 17 5.44 28.45 -22.44
CA ALA A 17 4.16 29.06 -22.16
C ALA A 17 3.01 28.04 -22.18
N LEU A 18 2.99 27.13 -23.16
CA LEU A 18 1.97 26.07 -23.27
C LEU A 18 2.06 25.08 -22.11
N VAL A 19 3.26 24.65 -21.72
CA VAL A 19 3.44 23.73 -20.59
C VAL A 19 3.00 24.38 -19.28
N GLY A 20 3.40 25.64 -19.04
CA GLY A 20 2.98 26.38 -17.85
C GLY A 20 1.48 26.63 -17.82
N PHE A 21 0.88 26.94 -18.97
CA PHE A 21 -0.57 27.11 -19.11
C PHE A 21 -1.32 25.80 -18.84
N LEU A 22 -0.87 24.67 -19.40
CA LEU A 22 -1.47 23.37 -19.14
C LEU A 22 -1.39 23.01 -17.65
N ALA A 23 -0.22 23.19 -17.02
CA ALA A 23 -0.02 22.96 -15.60
C ALA A 23 -0.93 23.85 -14.73
N ALA A 24 -1.07 25.13 -15.09
CA ALA A 24 -1.96 26.05 -14.40
C ALA A 24 -3.43 25.65 -14.54
N VAL A 25 -3.85 25.15 -15.71
CA VAL A 25 -5.20 24.62 -15.94
C VAL A 25 -5.43 23.35 -15.11
N PHE A 26 -4.48 22.41 -15.09
CA PHE A 26 -4.56 21.21 -14.24
C PHE A 26 -4.66 21.56 -12.75
N TRP A 27 -3.87 22.53 -12.30
CA TRP A 27 -3.93 23.05 -10.92
C TRP A 27 -5.28 23.73 -10.63
N ARG A 28 -5.76 24.58 -11.54
CA ARG A 28 -6.99 25.36 -11.39
C ARG A 28 -8.25 24.50 -11.42
N MET A 29 -8.25 23.44 -12.24
CA MET A 29 -9.35 22.48 -12.33
C MET A 29 -9.39 21.51 -11.15
N GLY A 30 -8.40 21.54 -10.25
CA GLY A 30 -8.35 20.57 -9.15
C GLY A 30 -8.19 19.14 -9.66
N LEU A 31 -7.60 18.97 -10.86
CA LEU A 31 -7.14 17.68 -11.39
C LEU A 31 -5.91 17.27 -10.58
N GLN A 32 -6.15 16.96 -9.31
CA GLN A 32 -5.34 16.05 -8.54
C GLN A 32 -5.23 14.82 -9.41
N TRP A 33 -3.99 14.50 -9.79
CA TRP A 33 -3.62 13.32 -10.55
C TRP A 33 -4.53 12.16 -10.15
N ASN A 34 -5.33 11.71 -11.12
CA ASN A 34 -6.35 10.67 -11.04
C ASN A 34 -6.19 9.77 -9.80
N GLN A 35 -7.16 9.83 -8.90
CA GLN A 35 -7.35 8.92 -7.78
C GLN A 35 -7.51 7.47 -8.27
N VAL A 36 -6.42 6.81 -8.67
CA VAL A 36 -6.38 5.33 -8.71
C VAL A 36 -6.04 4.89 -7.29
N GLY A 37 -7.02 5.04 -6.41
CA GLY A 37 -6.86 4.79 -4.99
C GLY A 37 -8.06 5.27 -4.17
N GLU A 38 -9.24 5.41 -4.78
CA GLU A 38 -10.49 5.51 -4.02
C GLU A 38 -10.75 4.16 -3.32
N ASN A 39 -10.23 4.10 -2.10
CA ASN A 39 -10.69 3.38 -0.92
C ASN A 39 -12.02 2.61 -1.09
N PRO A 40 -12.03 1.27 -0.96
CA PRO A 40 -12.94 0.58 -0.08
C PRO A 40 -12.34 0.56 1.35
N PRO A 41 -13.16 0.37 2.39
CA PRO A 41 -12.96 0.93 3.73
C PRO A 41 -11.73 0.34 4.44
N ARG A 42 -10.62 1.09 4.44
CA ARG A 42 -9.37 0.77 5.15
C ARG A 42 -9.38 1.19 6.63
N GLU A 43 -10.55 1.41 7.23
CA GLU A 43 -10.68 1.79 8.65
C GLU A 43 -10.61 0.62 9.65
N LEU A 44 -10.38 -0.62 9.22
CA LEU A 44 -10.40 -1.78 10.13
C LEU A 44 -9.02 -2.24 10.65
N CYS A 45 -7.92 -1.73 10.09
CA CYS A 45 -6.57 -2.10 10.50
C CYS A 45 -5.81 -0.86 11.00
N GLU A 46 -6.17 -0.40 12.20
CA GLU A 46 -5.58 0.70 12.97
C GLU A 46 -4.13 1.13 12.62
N GLY A 47 -4.00 2.44 12.41
CA GLY A 47 -3.16 3.27 13.28
C GLY A 47 -1.64 3.18 13.09
N ARG A 48 -1.11 4.00 12.17
CA ARG A 48 0.02 4.93 12.40
C ARG A 48 0.33 5.67 11.11
N GLU A 49 0.07 6.99 11.10
CA GLU A 49 0.49 7.87 10.02
C GLU A 49 2.01 7.80 9.84
N THR A 50 2.46 7.12 8.79
CA THR A 50 3.83 7.23 8.31
C THR A 50 3.73 7.42 6.81
N TYR A 51 4.02 8.64 6.37
CA TYR A 51 3.93 9.11 5.00
C TYR A 51 4.68 8.17 4.04
N GLU A 52 3.90 7.49 3.19
CA GLU A 52 4.27 6.37 2.33
C GLU A 52 4.88 6.88 1.00
N GLY A 53 6.02 7.56 1.09
CA GLY A 53 6.75 8.08 -0.09
C GLY A 53 8.08 7.41 -0.37
N LEU A 54 8.62 6.62 0.58
CA LEU A 54 9.96 6.03 0.51
C LEU A 54 10.03 4.58 0.97
N ALA A 55 8.90 3.88 1.14
CA ALA A 55 8.88 2.49 1.59
C ALA A 55 9.24 1.45 0.50
N ILE A 56 9.80 1.86 -0.65
CA ILE A 56 10.33 0.90 -1.64
C ILE A 56 11.47 0.04 -1.03
N PHE A 57 12.14 0.53 0.02
CA PHE A 57 13.19 -0.21 0.74
C PHE A 57 13.14 -0.07 2.27
N GLY A 58 11.99 0.27 2.86
CA GLY A 58 11.89 0.66 4.27
C GLY A 58 10.88 -0.14 5.07
N GLU A 59 11.38 -1.13 5.82
CA GLU A 59 10.99 -1.75 7.11
C GLU A 59 9.59 -1.52 7.75
N THR A 60 8.57 -1.24 6.96
CA THR A 60 7.19 -1.49 7.34
C THR A 60 6.83 -2.78 6.64
N GLU A 61 6.38 -3.79 7.38
CA GLU A 61 6.12 -5.12 6.82
C GLU A 61 4.98 -5.07 5.80
N ASP A 62 5.32 -4.69 4.57
CA ASP A 62 4.40 -4.65 3.45
C ASP A 62 4.27 -6.06 2.88
N TYR A 63 3.18 -6.72 3.26
CA TYR A 63 2.79 -8.02 2.73
C TYR A 63 1.86 -7.89 1.50
N GLY A 64 1.81 -6.70 0.89
CA GLY A 64 1.01 -6.38 -0.29
C GLY A 64 -0.49 -6.46 0.01
N LEU A 65 -1.17 -7.43 -0.60
CA LEU A 65 -2.61 -7.64 -0.43
C LEU A 65 -2.96 -8.43 0.84
N LEU A 66 -1.99 -8.76 1.68
CA LEU A 66 -2.21 -9.59 2.85
C LEU A 66 -2.02 -8.79 4.13
N CYS A 67 -2.83 -9.10 5.13
CA CYS A 67 -2.80 -8.47 6.45
C CYS A 67 -2.41 -9.49 7.53
N PRO A 68 -1.64 -9.08 8.55
CA PRO A 68 -1.31 -9.94 9.67
C PRO A 68 -2.53 -10.19 10.56
N ALA A 69 -2.88 -11.47 10.69
CA ALA A 69 -3.89 -11.97 11.61
C ALA A 69 -3.28 -12.41 12.95
N ALA A 70 -2.06 -12.96 12.92
CA ALA A 70 -1.34 -13.43 14.11
C ALA A 70 0.18 -13.42 13.90
N ALA A 71 0.93 -13.40 14.99
CA ALA A 71 2.39 -13.48 15.01
C ALA A 71 2.85 -14.51 16.05
N THR A 72 3.80 -15.36 15.70
CA THR A 72 4.38 -16.36 16.62
C THR A 72 5.85 -16.60 16.31
N PHE A 73 6.63 -17.09 17.26
CA PHE A 73 8.00 -17.55 17.02
C PHE A 73 8.06 -19.06 16.71
N ASP A 74 6.98 -19.79 16.96
CA ASP A 74 6.93 -21.24 16.81
C ASP A 74 6.29 -21.64 15.48
N PRO A 75 7.00 -22.37 14.60
CA PRO A 75 6.43 -22.88 13.35
C PRO A 75 5.25 -23.84 13.56
N GLY A 76 5.24 -24.61 14.66
CA GLY A 76 4.12 -25.49 15.02
C GLY A 76 2.84 -24.69 15.27
N ILE A 77 2.93 -23.64 16.07
CA ILE A 77 1.81 -22.74 16.35
C ILE A 77 1.33 -22.03 15.08
N ALA A 78 2.24 -21.63 14.19
CA ALA A 78 1.85 -21.04 12.90
C ALA A 78 1.05 -22.01 12.02
N VAL A 79 1.40 -23.31 12.02
CA VAL A 79 0.66 -24.35 11.31
C VAL A 79 -0.70 -24.59 11.95
N GLU A 80 -0.79 -24.63 13.28
CA GLU A 80 -2.04 -24.79 14.01
C GLU A 80 -3.01 -23.64 13.74
N ILE A 81 -2.54 -22.39 13.80
CA ILE A 81 -3.33 -21.20 13.47
C ILE A 81 -3.83 -21.28 12.03
N ARG A 82 -2.98 -21.66 11.07
CA ARG A 82 -3.40 -21.83 9.67
C ARG A 82 -4.44 -22.94 9.51
N GLY A 83 -4.33 -24.02 10.27
CA GLY A 83 -5.32 -25.09 10.32
C GLY A 83 -6.67 -24.62 10.86
N LEU A 84 -6.66 -23.84 11.94
CA LEU A 84 -7.85 -23.23 12.51
C LEU A 84 -8.54 -22.29 11.51
N LEU A 85 -7.78 -21.41 10.86
CA LEU A 85 -8.30 -20.50 9.85
C LEU A 85 -8.83 -21.25 8.62
N ALA A 86 -8.14 -22.29 8.17
CA ALA A 86 -8.59 -23.12 7.06
C ALA A 86 -9.90 -23.87 7.38
N ALA A 87 -10.06 -24.35 8.62
CA ALA A 87 -11.31 -24.98 9.07
C ALA A 87 -12.50 -23.99 9.07
N ALA A 88 -12.23 -22.70 9.27
CA ALA A 88 -13.20 -21.62 9.14
C ALA A 88 -13.40 -21.13 7.69
N GLY A 89 -12.71 -21.73 6.71
CA GLY A 89 -12.78 -21.34 5.30
C GLY A 89 -11.98 -20.08 4.94
N ILE A 90 -11.12 -19.60 5.85
CA ILE A 90 -10.31 -18.38 5.66
C ILE A 90 -9.00 -18.74 4.98
N ARG A 91 -8.63 -17.97 3.95
CA ARG A 91 -7.39 -18.21 3.22
C ARG A 91 -6.22 -17.59 3.96
N SER A 92 -5.26 -18.43 4.35
CA SER A 92 -4.11 -18.02 5.15
C SER A 92 -2.78 -18.52 4.58
N THR A 93 -1.74 -17.71 4.73
CA THR A 93 -0.35 -18.04 4.44
C THR A 93 0.55 -17.61 5.59
N SER A 94 1.81 -18.03 5.58
CA SER A 94 2.81 -17.64 6.58
C SER A 94 4.03 -17.02 5.94
N ALA A 95 4.54 -15.94 6.52
CA ALA A 95 5.80 -15.31 6.13
C ALA A 95 6.76 -15.23 7.33
N ALA A 96 8.04 -15.51 7.09
CA ALA A 96 9.08 -15.28 8.08
C ALA A 96 9.53 -13.82 8.02
N ARG A 97 9.58 -13.18 9.19
CA ARG A 97 10.09 -11.84 9.39
C ARG A 97 11.59 -11.90 9.75
N PRO A 98 12.40 -10.86 9.43
CA PRO A 98 13.83 -10.84 9.76
C PRO A 98 14.16 -10.99 11.25
N ASP A 99 13.20 -10.71 12.15
CA ASP A 99 13.33 -10.87 13.60
C ASP A 99 13.10 -12.32 14.08
N GLY A 100 12.86 -13.26 13.16
CA GLY A 100 12.57 -14.66 13.47
C GLY A 100 11.12 -14.94 13.83
N ARG A 101 10.23 -13.94 13.79
CA ARG A 101 8.78 -14.16 13.93
C ARG A 101 8.18 -14.69 12.63
N LEU A 102 7.20 -15.55 12.77
CA LEU A 102 6.31 -16.00 11.71
C LEU A 102 5.02 -15.21 11.79
N MET A 103 4.69 -14.51 10.71
CA MET A 103 3.41 -13.84 10.54
C MET A 103 2.45 -14.79 9.84
N VAL A 104 1.26 -14.97 10.41
CA VAL A 104 0.14 -15.58 9.73
C VAL A 104 -0.67 -14.46 9.07
N LEU A 105 -0.76 -14.56 7.75
CA LEU A 105 -1.29 -13.53 6.88
C LEU A 105 -2.59 -14.02 6.22
N VAL A 106 -3.56 -13.12 6.10
CA VAL A 106 -4.88 -13.37 5.49
C VAL A 106 -5.25 -12.22 4.55
N PHE A 107 -6.30 -12.39 3.74
CA PHE A 107 -6.82 -11.29 2.94
C PHE A 107 -7.51 -10.23 3.82
N PRO A 108 -7.50 -8.94 3.42
CA PRO A 108 -8.04 -7.84 4.21
C PRO A 108 -9.53 -8.02 4.52
N GLU A 109 -10.30 -8.66 3.62
CA GLU A 109 -11.73 -8.92 3.84
C GLU A 109 -11.99 -9.94 4.96
N GLU A 110 -10.97 -10.74 5.32
CA GLU A 110 -11.06 -11.85 6.28
C GLU A 110 -10.34 -11.53 7.60
N VAL A 111 -9.65 -10.37 7.70
CA VAL A 111 -8.73 -10.05 8.81
C VAL A 111 -9.42 -9.97 10.17
N ASP A 112 -10.59 -9.34 10.23
CA ASP A 112 -11.30 -9.16 11.50
C ASP A 112 -11.83 -10.47 12.03
N GLU A 113 -12.35 -11.32 11.14
CA GLU A 113 -12.82 -12.65 11.49
C GLU A 113 -11.65 -13.55 11.90
N ALA A 114 -10.55 -13.50 11.16
CA ALA A 114 -9.33 -14.22 11.52
C ALA A 114 -8.80 -13.81 12.90
N ARG A 115 -8.76 -12.51 13.22
CA ARG A 115 -8.33 -12.00 14.53
C ARG A 115 -9.26 -12.43 15.65
N ARG A 116 -10.58 -12.44 15.41
CA ARG A 116 -11.56 -12.96 16.38
C ARG A 116 -11.33 -14.44 16.66
N LEU A 117 -11.11 -15.24 15.62
CA LEU A 117 -10.89 -16.68 15.74
C LEU A 117 -9.58 -17.01 16.45
N VAL A 118 -8.50 -16.28 16.14
CA VAL A 118 -7.20 -16.49 16.79
C VAL A 118 -7.20 -15.96 18.22
N GLY A 119 -7.75 -14.76 18.47
CA GLY A 119 -7.82 -14.16 19.81
C GLY A 119 -8.82 -14.84 20.74
N GLY A 120 -9.78 -15.58 20.20
CA GLY A 120 -10.71 -16.43 20.95
C GLY A 120 -10.20 -17.86 21.19
N SER A 121 -9.08 -18.25 20.60
CA SER A 121 -8.51 -19.60 20.75
C SER A 121 -7.64 -19.65 22.03
N PRO A 122 -7.91 -20.57 22.97
CA PRO A 122 -7.26 -20.62 24.29
C PRO A 122 -5.81 -21.17 24.27
N ALA A 123 -5.07 -20.97 23.18
CA ALA A 123 -3.71 -21.48 22.99
C ALA A 123 -2.61 -20.39 22.92
N LEU A 124 -2.95 -19.14 23.23
CA LEU A 124 -2.02 -18.01 23.33
C LEU A 124 -2.01 -17.43 24.75
#